data_AF-A0A922A523-F1
#
_entry.id   AF-A0A922A523-F1
#
_cell.length_a   1.000
_cell.length_b   1.000
_cell.length_c   1.000
_cell.angle_alpha   90.00
_cell.angle_beta   90.00
_cell.angle_gamma   90.00
#
_symmetry.space_group_name_H-M   'P 1'
#
loop_
_entity.id
_entity.type
_entity.pdbx_description
1 polymer ?
#
loop_
_entity_poly.entity_id
_entity_poly.type
_entity_poly.pdbx_seq_one_letter_code
_entity_poly.pdbx_strand_id
1 'polypeptide(L)'
;MASERDLLSTEIVNRGIESSGPNAGSPTFSVRVRRRLPDFLQSVNLKYVKLGYHYLINHAIYLATIPVLVLVFSAEVGSLSREELWRKLWEDARYDLATVLGFFGVFVFTLSVYFMSRPRSIYLVDFACYQPQEDLKVSKEQFIELARKSGKFDDASLEFQKRILQSSGIGDETYIPKSLIMSTENCATMKEGRAEASAVMFGALDELFEKTRVRPKDIGVLVVNCSIFNPTPSLSAMIINHYKMRGNILSYNLGGMGCSAGIIAVDLARDMLQSSPNNCAVVVSTEMAGYNWYQGRDRSMLIPNCFFRMGCSAVLLSNRRRDYHRAKYRLEHIVRTHKGADDRSFRSIYQEEDEQRFKGLRVSKDLMEIGGDALKTNITTLGPLVLPFSEQLLFFATLVWRHLFGGNAGPGLQPSSSPSKKPYIPDYKLAFEHFCVHAQQHMVRVGIFRS
;
A
#
# COMPACT_ATOMS: atom_id res chain seq x y z
N MET A 1 27.88 34.58 17.09
CA MET A 1 27.24 33.73 18.13
C MET A 1 26.01 34.44 18.68
N ALA A 2 24.88 34.31 17.99
CA ALA A 2 23.56 34.53 18.55
C ALA A 2 22.81 33.21 18.32
N SER A 3 22.37 32.59 19.41
CA SER A 3 22.11 31.15 19.48
C SER A 3 20.80 30.71 18.83
N GLU A 4 20.82 29.52 18.22
CA GLU A 4 19.69 28.69 17.75
C GLU A 4 18.60 28.36 18.79
N ARG A 5 18.58 29.03 19.96
CA ARG A 5 17.65 28.73 21.06
C ARG A 5 16.26 29.39 20.92
N ASP A 6 16.08 30.35 20.02
CA ASP A 6 14.78 31.04 19.87
C ASP A 6 13.81 30.39 18.87
N LEU A 7 14.20 29.30 18.22
CA LEU A 7 13.35 28.58 17.25
C LEU A 7 12.48 27.47 17.89
N LEU A 8 12.56 27.28 19.21
CA LEU A 8 11.85 26.22 19.95
C LEU A 8 11.17 26.71 21.23
N SER A 9 10.65 27.94 21.28
CA SER A 9 9.85 28.37 22.44
C SER A 9 8.40 27.91 22.31
N THR A 10 7.96 27.07 23.25
CA THR A 10 6.55 26.71 23.45
C THR A 10 5.88 27.77 24.30
N GLU A 11 4.91 28.49 23.74
CA GLU A 11 4.09 29.43 24.50
C GLU A 11 2.94 28.66 25.17
N ILE A 12 2.97 28.59 26.50
CA ILE A 12 1.92 27.97 27.30
C ILE A 12 0.83 29.02 27.53
N VAL A 13 -0.32 28.85 26.87
CA VAL A 13 -1.48 29.74 27.08
C VAL A 13 -2.37 29.12 28.14
N ASN A 14 -2.42 29.73 29.31
CA ASN A 14 -3.28 29.34 30.42
C ASN A 14 -4.71 29.85 30.14
N ARG A 15 -5.69 28.93 30.00
CA ARG A 15 -7.08 29.29 29.69
C ARG A 15 -8.01 29.31 30.90
N GLY A 16 -7.48 29.10 32.12
CA GLY A 16 -8.30 29.03 33.33
C GLY A 16 -9.21 27.79 33.36
N ILE A 17 -10.13 27.77 34.32
CA ILE A 17 -11.02 26.65 34.62
C ILE A 17 -12.31 26.80 33.80
N GLU A 18 -12.66 25.81 32.97
CA GLU A 18 -13.93 25.80 32.24
C GLU A 18 -15.11 25.51 33.20
N SER A 19 -16.17 26.32 33.11
CA SER A 19 -17.29 26.31 34.05
C SER A 19 -18.42 25.33 33.69
N SER A 20 -18.41 24.69 32.53
CA SER A 20 -19.37 23.62 32.18
C SER A 20 -18.87 22.71 31.05
N GLY A 21 -19.38 21.47 31.01
CA GLY A 21 -18.97 20.41 30.07
C GLY A 21 -18.37 19.18 30.77
N PRO A 22 -18.03 18.11 30.04
CA PRO A 22 -17.54 16.84 30.61
C PRO A 22 -16.20 16.94 31.36
N ASN A 23 -15.51 18.08 31.25
CA ASN A 23 -14.21 18.35 31.89
C ASN A 23 -14.24 19.56 32.84
N ALA A 24 -15.44 20.01 33.26
CA ALA A 24 -15.59 21.16 34.16
C ALA A 24 -14.83 20.94 35.48
N GLY A 25 -14.01 21.92 35.88
CA GLY A 25 -13.19 21.86 37.10
C GLY A 25 -11.75 21.33 36.93
N SER A 26 -11.34 20.93 35.72
CA SER A 26 -9.95 20.50 35.45
C SER A 26 -9.10 21.63 34.82
N PRO A 27 -7.83 21.83 35.24
CA PRO A 27 -6.97 22.85 34.64
C PRO A 27 -6.52 22.43 33.22
N THR A 28 -7.12 23.03 32.21
CA THR A 28 -6.74 22.83 30.80
C THR A 28 -5.65 23.82 30.38
N PHE A 29 -4.45 23.31 30.08
CA PHE A 29 -3.41 24.08 29.39
C PHE A 29 -3.36 23.68 27.91
N SER A 30 -3.27 24.67 27.02
CA SER A 30 -3.08 24.43 25.58
C SER A 30 -1.68 24.87 25.18
N VAL A 31 -0.87 23.93 24.69
CA VAL A 31 0.46 24.23 24.14
C VAL A 31 0.28 24.59 22.67
N ARG A 32 0.47 25.87 22.34
CA ARG A 32 0.41 26.32 20.94
C ARG A 32 1.75 26.04 20.26
N VAL A 33 1.89 24.85 19.70
CA VAL A 33 3.02 24.54 18.82
C VAL A 33 2.78 25.26 17.48
N ARG A 34 3.51 26.35 17.21
CA ARG A 34 3.60 26.94 15.86
C ARG A 34 4.40 25.99 14.95
N ARG A 35 3.81 24.85 14.60
CA ARG A 35 4.20 24.10 13.41
C ARG A 35 3.35 24.62 12.27
N ARG A 36 3.92 25.54 11.46
CA ARG A 36 3.50 25.61 10.05
C ARG A 36 3.90 24.27 9.42
N LEU A 37 3.05 23.27 9.60
CA LEU A 37 3.02 22.12 8.70
C LEU A 37 2.61 22.67 7.33
N PRO A 38 3.38 22.44 6.26
CA PRO A 38 2.97 22.87 4.94
C PRO A 38 1.63 22.20 4.60
N ASP A 39 0.68 23.02 4.17
CA ASP A 39 -0.65 22.62 3.76
C ASP A 39 -0.53 21.64 2.59
N PHE A 40 -0.81 20.35 2.83
CA PHE A 40 -0.62 19.28 1.85
C PHE A 40 -1.73 19.24 0.77
N LEU A 41 -2.67 20.19 0.81
CA LEU A 41 -3.81 20.26 -0.12
C LEU A 41 -3.53 21.04 -1.41
N GLN A 42 -2.52 21.90 -1.42
CA GLN A 42 -2.06 22.61 -2.62
C GLN A 42 -0.62 22.23 -2.93
N SER A 43 -0.40 21.14 -3.69
CA SER A 43 0.73 21.05 -4.62
C SER A 43 0.97 19.64 -5.17
N VAL A 44 0.27 19.32 -6.25
CA VAL A 44 0.73 18.25 -7.13
C VAL A 44 2.09 18.66 -7.76
N ASN A 45 2.32 19.96 -8.01
CA ASN A 45 3.58 20.49 -8.56
C ASN A 45 4.81 20.44 -7.62
N LEU A 46 4.66 20.73 -6.32
CA LEU A 46 5.79 20.64 -5.37
C LEU A 46 6.17 19.18 -5.07
N LYS A 47 5.23 18.22 -5.14
CA LYS A 47 5.56 16.79 -5.02
C LYS A 47 6.54 16.35 -6.11
N TYR A 48 6.38 16.81 -7.35
CA TYR A 48 7.29 16.48 -8.45
C TYR A 48 8.66 17.13 -8.30
N VAL A 49 8.71 18.41 -7.91
CA VAL A 49 9.97 19.12 -7.66
C VAL A 49 10.73 18.46 -6.49
N LYS A 50 10.02 18.06 -5.44
CA LYS A 50 10.61 17.43 -4.25
C LYS A 50 11.09 16.00 -4.52
N LEU A 51 10.38 15.24 -5.36
CA LEU A 51 10.82 13.90 -5.79
C LEU A 51 12.08 14.00 -6.67
N GLY A 52 12.10 14.94 -7.62
CA GLY A 52 13.29 15.23 -8.43
C GLY A 52 14.49 15.69 -7.60
N TYR A 53 14.27 16.60 -6.65
CA TYR A 53 15.32 17.04 -5.71
C TYR A 53 15.80 15.92 -4.79
N HIS A 54 14.91 15.07 -4.29
CA HIS A 54 15.28 13.95 -3.44
C HIS A 54 16.10 12.90 -4.20
N TYR A 55 15.74 12.63 -5.45
CA TYR A 55 16.51 11.74 -6.33
C TYR A 55 17.89 12.32 -6.65
N LEU A 56 17.94 13.62 -6.96
CA LEU A 56 19.16 14.35 -7.27
C LEU A 56 20.08 14.48 -6.05
N ILE A 57 19.55 14.74 -4.84
CA ILE A 57 20.35 14.80 -3.60
C ILE A 57 20.83 13.41 -3.17
N ASN A 58 19.97 12.38 -3.19
CA ASN A 58 20.40 11.02 -2.83
C ASN A 58 21.44 10.44 -3.79
N HIS A 59 21.41 10.85 -5.05
CA HIS A 59 22.37 10.42 -6.07
C HIS A 59 23.44 11.46 -6.38
N ALA A 60 23.42 12.65 -5.75
CA ALA A 60 24.33 13.77 -6.06
C ALA A 60 25.79 13.41 -5.84
N ILE A 61 26.07 12.69 -4.74
CA ILE A 61 27.42 12.24 -4.43
C ILE A 61 27.90 11.33 -5.55
N TYR A 62 27.10 10.33 -5.96
CA TYR A 62 27.46 9.41 -7.05
C TYR A 62 27.54 10.10 -8.43
N LEU A 63 26.61 11.02 -8.72
CA LEU A 63 26.56 11.80 -9.95
C LEU A 63 27.72 12.81 -10.05
N ALA A 64 28.29 13.25 -8.93
CA ALA A 64 29.46 14.12 -8.91
C ALA A 64 30.77 13.31 -8.88
N THR A 65 30.84 12.23 -8.11
CA THR A 65 32.08 11.45 -7.92
C THR A 65 32.38 10.54 -9.11
N ILE A 66 31.37 9.93 -9.74
CA ILE A 66 31.59 8.99 -10.86
C ILE A 66 32.15 9.73 -12.09
N PRO A 67 31.62 10.87 -12.55
CA PRO A 67 32.20 11.59 -13.68
C PRO A 67 33.59 12.13 -13.37
N VAL A 68 33.85 12.60 -12.14
CA VAL A 68 35.19 13.05 -11.73
C VAL A 68 36.19 11.89 -11.73
N LEU A 69 35.81 10.72 -11.21
CA LEU A 69 36.65 9.53 -11.27
C LEU A 69 36.88 9.06 -12.71
N VAL A 70 35.84 9.04 -13.55
CA VAL A 70 35.96 8.70 -14.97
C VAL A 70 36.83 9.72 -15.71
N LEU A 71 36.73 11.02 -15.41
CA LEU A 71 37.59 12.07 -15.98
C LEU A 71 39.05 11.89 -15.57
N VAL A 72 39.32 11.62 -14.30
CA VAL A 72 40.67 11.36 -13.80
C VAL A 72 41.26 10.09 -14.43
N PHE A 73 40.51 8.99 -14.47
CA PHE A 73 40.95 7.75 -15.11
C PHE A 73 41.12 7.88 -16.63
N SER A 74 40.28 8.66 -17.32
CA SER A 74 40.40 8.87 -18.77
C SER A 74 41.49 9.87 -19.15
N ALA A 75 41.79 10.85 -18.30
CA ALA A 75 42.94 11.75 -18.48
C ALA A 75 44.28 11.02 -18.26
N GLU A 76 44.33 10.11 -17.27
CA GLU A 76 45.46 9.21 -17.05
C GLU A 76 45.65 8.22 -18.21
N VAL A 77 44.57 7.63 -18.75
CA VAL A 77 44.66 6.68 -19.87
C VAL A 77 44.88 7.37 -21.23
N GLY A 78 44.39 8.60 -21.41
CA GLY A 78 44.46 9.37 -22.66
C GLY A 78 45.77 10.12 -22.90
N SER A 79 46.63 10.27 -21.88
CA SER A 79 47.87 11.06 -21.98
C SER A 79 49.14 10.25 -22.20
N LEU A 80 49.08 8.94 -22.45
CA LEU A 80 50.26 8.07 -22.39
C LEU A 80 50.49 7.16 -23.60
N SER A 81 51.62 7.41 -24.28
CA SER A 81 52.31 6.46 -25.14
C SER A 81 52.81 5.27 -24.29
N ARG A 82 52.71 4.05 -24.82
CA ARG A 82 53.04 2.80 -24.08
C ARG A 82 54.51 2.71 -23.62
N GLU A 83 55.41 3.54 -24.13
CA GLU A 83 56.85 3.45 -23.86
C GLU A 83 57.34 4.40 -22.76
N GLU A 84 56.71 5.56 -22.56
CA GLU A 84 57.06 6.48 -21.46
C GLU A 84 56.48 6.08 -20.10
N LEU A 85 55.38 5.32 -20.11
CA LEU A 85 54.74 4.80 -18.90
C LEU A 85 55.66 3.84 -18.14
N TRP A 86 56.33 2.91 -18.83
CA TRP A 86 57.23 1.93 -18.21
C TRP A 86 58.47 2.56 -17.58
N ARG A 87 58.94 3.70 -18.12
CA ARG A 87 60.12 4.40 -17.61
C ARG A 87 59.78 5.31 -16.43
N LYS A 88 58.65 6.03 -16.48
CA LYS A 88 58.17 6.88 -15.36
C LYS A 88 57.66 6.06 -14.17
N LEU A 89 56.97 4.94 -14.41
CA LEU A 89 56.52 4.04 -13.35
C LEU A 89 57.68 3.40 -12.57
N TRP A 90 58.86 3.27 -13.17
CA TRP A 90 60.02 2.64 -12.51
C TRP A 90 60.86 3.63 -11.68
N GLU A 91 60.90 4.93 -12.06
CA GLU A 91 61.71 5.94 -11.37
C GLU A 91 60.95 6.73 -10.27
N ASP A 92 59.64 6.98 -10.42
CA ASP A 92 58.83 7.81 -9.47
C ASP A 92 57.98 6.99 -8.46
N ALA A 93 58.14 5.66 -8.43
CA ALA A 93 57.26 4.70 -7.74
C ALA A 93 57.08 4.88 -6.22
N ARG A 94 57.85 5.75 -5.55
CA ARG A 94 57.79 5.92 -4.09
C ARG A 94 56.71 6.89 -3.61
N TYR A 95 56.30 7.86 -4.44
CA TYR A 95 55.24 8.83 -4.09
C TYR A 95 53.86 8.44 -4.63
N ASP A 96 53.82 7.54 -5.63
CA ASP A 96 52.58 7.19 -6.32
C ASP A 96 51.87 5.96 -5.70
N LEU A 97 52.61 5.04 -5.07
CA LEU A 97 52.00 3.87 -4.42
C LEU A 97 51.01 4.28 -3.30
N ALA A 98 51.35 5.28 -2.49
CA ALA A 98 50.48 5.77 -1.42
C ALA A 98 49.21 6.45 -1.99
N THR A 99 49.34 7.18 -3.09
CA THR A 99 48.24 7.87 -3.77
C THR A 99 47.29 6.88 -4.45
N VAL A 100 47.84 5.89 -5.17
CA VAL A 100 47.08 4.80 -5.80
C VAL A 100 46.37 3.94 -4.75
N LEU A 101 47.05 3.58 -3.65
CA LEU A 101 46.42 2.86 -2.54
C LEU A 101 45.35 3.70 -1.84
N GLY A 102 45.54 5.02 -1.75
CA GLY A 102 44.55 5.96 -1.22
C GLY A 102 43.28 6.02 -2.08
N PHE A 103 43.43 6.19 -3.40
CA PHE A 103 42.29 6.17 -4.34
C PHE A 103 41.60 4.82 -4.39
N PHE A 104 42.35 3.71 -4.37
CA PHE A 104 41.77 2.37 -4.27
C PHE A 104 41.00 2.17 -2.97
N GLY A 105 41.54 2.65 -1.84
CA GLY A 105 40.86 2.64 -0.54
C GLY A 105 39.56 3.42 -0.55
N VAL A 106 39.57 4.65 -1.09
CA VAL A 106 38.35 5.48 -1.24
C VAL A 106 37.35 4.82 -2.18
N PHE A 107 37.82 4.21 -3.28
CA PHE A 107 36.97 3.51 -4.23
C PHE A 107 36.29 2.30 -3.59
N VAL A 108 37.06 1.42 -2.93
CA VAL A 108 36.52 0.24 -2.23
C VAL A 108 35.60 0.65 -1.08
N PHE A 109 35.93 1.71 -0.33
CA PHE A 109 35.08 2.24 0.72
C PHE A 109 33.76 2.77 0.15
N THR A 110 33.81 3.60 -0.90
CA THR A 110 32.61 4.13 -1.57
C THR A 110 31.76 3.02 -2.14
N LEU A 111 32.38 2.01 -2.76
CA LEU A 111 31.69 0.84 -3.30
C LEU A 111 31.04 0.01 -2.17
N SER A 112 31.74 -0.19 -1.06
CA SER A 112 31.24 -0.91 0.11
C SER A 112 30.07 -0.18 0.76
N VAL A 113 30.20 1.12 0.99
CA VAL A 113 29.11 1.98 1.50
C VAL A 113 27.93 1.95 0.53
N TYR A 114 28.16 2.07 -0.77
CA TYR A 114 27.10 1.98 -1.78
C TYR A 114 26.33 0.65 -1.70
N PHE A 115 27.03 -0.48 -1.64
CA PHE A 115 26.39 -1.80 -1.53
C PHE A 115 25.71 -2.03 -0.17
N MET A 116 26.22 -1.43 0.91
CA MET A 116 25.61 -1.50 2.24
C MET A 116 24.41 -0.57 2.41
N SER A 117 24.41 0.58 1.74
CA SER A 117 23.34 1.59 1.78
C SER A 117 22.18 1.26 0.84
N ARG A 118 22.34 0.31 -0.09
CA ARG A 118 21.25 -0.11 -0.99
C ARG A 118 20.15 -0.81 -0.19
N PRO A 119 18.87 -0.39 -0.36
CA PRO A 119 17.76 -1.11 0.24
C PRO A 119 17.74 -2.54 -0.31
N ARG A 120 17.43 -3.50 0.56
CA ARG A 120 17.42 -4.91 0.17
C ARG A 120 16.20 -5.17 -0.69
N SER A 121 16.36 -5.95 -1.75
CA SER A 121 15.23 -6.40 -2.54
C SER A 121 14.31 -7.27 -1.67
N ILE A 122 13.01 -7.11 -1.88
CA ILE A 122 11.97 -7.90 -1.21
C ILE A 122 11.33 -8.79 -2.26
N TYR A 123 11.28 -10.06 -1.93
CA TYR A 123 10.85 -11.13 -2.80
C TYR A 123 9.53 -11.70 -2.29
N LEU A 124 8.54 -11.81 -3.18
CA LEU A 124 7.38 -12.65 -2.95
C LEU A 124 7.77 -14.07 -3.33
N VAL A 125 7.98 -14.90 -2.32
CA VAL A 125 8.40 -16.30 -2.48
C VAL A 125 7.23 -17.11 -3.04
N ASP A 126 6.12 -17.13 -2.32
CA ASP A 126 4.89 -17.78 -2.74
C ASP A 126 3.67 -17.18 -2.02
N PHE A 127 2.48 -17.58 -2.45
CA PHE A 127 1.21 -17.24 -1.84
C PHE A 127 0.25 -18.43 -1.89
N ALA A 128 -0.72 -18.43 -0.99
CA ALA A 128 -1.82 -19.38 -0.96
C ALA A 128 -3.14 -18.63 -0.72
N CYS A 129 -4.22 -19.16 -1.28
CA CYS A 129 -5.56 -18.61 -1.11
C CYS A 129 -6.47 -19.72 -0.62
N TYR A 130 -7.13 -19.51 0.52
CA TYR A 130 -8.06 -20.49 1.06
C TYR A 130 -9.26 -20.64 0.13
N GLN A 131 -9.45 -21.86 -0.39
CA GLN A 131 -10.65 -22.28 -1.07
C GLN A 131 -11.56 -23.03 -0.08
N PRO A 132 -12.77 -22.51 0.22
CA PRO A 132 -13.71 -23.20 1.09
C PRO A 132 -14.21 -24.52 0.47
N GLN A 133 -14.77 -25.40 1.32
CA GLN A 133 -15.38 -26.66 0.88
C GLN A 133 -16.64 -26.40 0.03
N GLU A 134 -16.96 -27.33 -0.88
CA GLU A 134 -18.09 -27.24 -1.83
C GLU A 134 -19.46 -27.18 -1.13
N ASP A 135 -19.57 -27.64 0.11
CA ASP A 135 -20.81 -27.52 0.92
C ASP A 135 -21.14 -26.06 1.30
N LEU A 136 -20.16 -25.16 1.22
CA LEU A 136 -20.32 -23.73 1.47
C LEU A 136 -20.58 -22.92 0.19
N LYS A 137 -20.62 -23.59 -0.98
CA LYS A 137 -20.83 -22.97 -2.28
C LYS A 137 -22.32 -22.67 -2.48
N VAL A 138 -22.61 -21.44 -2.92
CA VAL A 138 -23.97 -20.91 -3.01
C VAL A 138 -24.15 -20.12 -4.31
N SER A 139 -25.19 -20.48 -5.07
CA SER A 139 -25.65 -19.71 -6.25
C SER A 139 -26.40 -18.44 -5.84
N LYS A 140 -26.59 -17.50 -6.77
CA LYS A 140 -27.37 -16.28 -6.49
C LYS A 140 -28.81 -16.60 -6.04
N GLU A 141 -29.44 -17.60 -6.65
CA GLU A 141 -30.80 -18.03 -6.31
C GLU A 141 -30.82 -18.65 -4.91
N GLN A 142 -29.87 -19.53 -4.62
CA GLN A 142 -29.75 -20.16 -3.30
C GLN A 142 -29.50 -19.12 -2.21
N PHE A 143 -28.68 -18.09 -2.48
CA PHE A 143 -28.45 -16.98 -1.56
C PHE A 143 -29.76 -16.25 -1.20
N ILE A 144 -30.58 -15.92 -2.21
CA ILE A 144 -31.87 -15.25 -1.98
C ILE A 144 -32.84 -16.16 -1.23
N GLU A 145 -32.82 -17.46 -1.51
CA GLU A 145 -33.65 -18.43 -0.81
C GLU A 145 -33.24 -18.59 0.66
N LEU A 146 -31.95 -18.62 0.96
CA LEU A 146 -31.43 -18.60 2.34
C LEU A 146 -31.84 -17.31 3.06
N ALA A 147 -31.72 -16.16 2.40
CA ALA A 147 -32.16 -14.89 2.96
C ALA A 147 -33.67 -14.89 3.24
N ARG A 148 -34.50 -15.44 2.34
CA ARG A 148 -35.94 -15.60 2.54
C ARG A 148 -36.26 -16.53 3.71
N LYS A 149 -35.61 -17.70 3.78
CA LYS A 149 -35.78 -18.69 4.86
C LYS A 149 -35.39 -18.15 6.23
N SER A 150 -34.46 -17.20 6.30
CA SER A 150 -34.11 -16.57 7.57
C SER A 150 -35.27 -15.81 8.21
N GLY A 151 -36.27 -15.38 7.43
CA GLY A 151 -37.41 -14.59 7.90
C GLY A 151 -37.07 -13.16 8.34
N LYS A 152 -35.82 -12.71 8.13
CA LYS A 152 -35.33 -11.40 8.62
C LYS A 152 -35.51 -10.26 7.62
N PHE A 153 -35.68 -10.58 6.34
CA PHE A 153 -35.78 -9.60 5.26
C PHE A 153 -37.20 -9.55 4.70
N ASP A 154 -37.68 -8.35 4.38
CA ASP A 154 -38.92 -8.13 3.67
C ASP A 154 -38.76 -8.33 2.15
N ASP A 155 -39.87 -8.51 1.44
CA ASP A 155 -39.86 -8.75 0.00
C ASP A 155 -39.16 -7.65 -0.79
N ALA A 156 -39.27 -6.40 -0.33
CA ALA A 156 -38.59 -5.27 -0.95
C ALA A 156 -37.06 -5.35 -0.82
N SER A 157 -36.53 -5.78 0.34
CA SER A 157 -35.09 -5.98 0.53
C SER A 157 -34.57 -7.20 -0.23
N LEU A 158 -35.37 -8.28 -0.32
CA LEU A 158 -35.01 -9.46 -1.10
C LEU A 158 -34.92 -9.13 -2.60
N GLU A 159 -35.90 -8.40 -3.13
CA GLU A 159 -35.89 -7.96 -4.53
C GLU A 159 -34.73 -6.99 -4.81
N PHE A 160 -34.42 -6.09 -3.87
CA PHE A 160 -33.25 -5.22 -3.98
C PHE A 160 -31.94 -6.02 -4.03
N GLN A 161 -31.72 -6.95 -3.10
CA GLN A 161 -30.53 -7.81 -3.08
C GLN A 161 -30.42 -8.65 -4.37
N LYS A 162 -31.54 -9.19 -4.87
CA LYS A 162 -31.57 -9.95 -6.12
C LYS A 162 -31.06 -9.14 -7.31
N ARG A 163 -31.51 -7.89 -7.44
CA ARG A 163 -31.04 -6.98 -8.51
C ARG A 163 -29.54 -6.66 -8.41
N ILE A 164 -29.05 -6.44 -7.19
CA ILE A 164 -27.62 -6.21 -6.95
C ILE A 164 -26.80 -7.46 -7.31
N LEU A 165 -27.22 -8.66 -6.89
CA LEU A 165 -26.52 -9.91 -7.23
C LEU A 165 -26.47 -10.16 -8.74
N GLN A 166 -27.55 -9.87 -9.48
CA GLN A 166 -27.59 -10.00 -10.93
C GLN A 166 -26.60 -9.05 -11.64
N SER A 167 -26.36 -7.86 -11.08
CA SER A 167 -25.47 -6.83 -11.62
C SER A 167 -24.08 -6.77 -10.96
N SER A 168 -23.81 -7.64 -9.98
CA SER A 168 -22.59 -7.62 -9.16
C SER A 168 -21.33 -8.10 -9.89
N GLY A 169 -21.47 -8.85 -10.98
CA GLY A 169 -20.36 -9.56 -11.64
C GLY A 169 -19.85 -10.79 -10.86
N ILE A 170 -20.47 -11.13 -9.73
CA ILE A 170 -20.17 -12.35 -8.98
C ILE A 170 -20.79 -13.55 -9.71
N GLY A 171 -20.07 -14.66 -9.82
CA GLY A 171 -20.58 -15.91 -10.40
C GLY A 171 -21.46 -16.72 -9.43
N ASP A 172 -22.03 -17.82 -9.89
CA ASP A 172 -22.84 -18.73 -9.05
C ASP A 172 -21.99 -19.73 -8.25
N GLU A 173 -20.67 -19.61 -8.34
CA GLU A 173 -19.69 -20.48 -7.71
C GLU A 173 -18.93 -19.77 -6.58
N THR A 174 -19.68 -19.14 -5.67
CA THR A 174 -19.08 -18.41 -4.55
C THR A 174 -19.43 -18.99 -3.20
N TYR A 175 -18.60 -18.69 -2.21
CA TYR A 175 -18.68 -19.31 -0.89
C TYR A 175 -19.12 -18.31 0.17
N ILE A 176 -20.03 -18.74 1.04
CA ILE A 176 -20.50 -17.97 2.18
C ILE A 176 -20.31 -18.74 3.49
N PRO A 177 -20.22 -18.05 4.64
CA PRO A 177 -20.01 -18.70 5.94
C PRO A 177 -21.07 -19.74 6.27
N LYS A 178 -20.62 -20.83 6.88
CA LYS A 178 -21.48 -21.89 7.42
C LYS A 178 -22.57 -21.35 8.35
N SER A 179 -22.23 -20.31 9.11
CA SER A 179 -23.17 -19.61 10.01
C SER A 179 -24.33 -18.95 9.28
N LEU A 180 -24.18 -18.58 8.00
CA LEU A 180 -25.27 -18.04 7.17
C LEU A 180 -26.11 -19.13 6.52
N ILE A 181 -25.52 -20.29 6.21
CA ILE A 181 -26.23 -21.41 5.58
C ILE A 181 -27.04 -22.19 6.60
N MET A 182 -26.46 -22.45 7.77
CA MET A 182 -27.00 -23.43 8.73
C MET A 182 -27.69 -22.81 9.94
N SER A 183 -27.52 -21.52 10.21
CA SER A 183 -28.13 -20.88 11.38
C SER A 183 -29.35 -20.07 11.01
N THR A 184 -30.47 -20.36 11.67
CA THR A 184 -31.66 -19.50 11.69
C THR A 184 -31.52 -18.33 12.68
N GLU A 185 -30.51 -18.37 13.55
CA GLU A 185 -30.28 -17.38 14.60
C GLU A 185 -29.33 -16.25 14.16
N ASN A 186 -28.83 -15.46 15.12
CA ASN A 186 -27.87 -14.40 14.84
C ASN A 186 -26.48 -15.00 14.51
N CYS A 187 -26.04 -14.83 13.27
CA CYS A 187 -24.74 -15.30 12.77
C CYS A 187 -23.57 -14.39 13.16
N ALA A 188 -23.83 -13.13 13.53
CA ALA A 188 -22.81 -12.12 13.83
C ALA A 188 -22.27 -12.20 15.27
N THR A 189 -21.84 -13.40 15.70
CA THR A 189 -21.31 -13.63 17.05
C THR A 189 -19.79 -13.75 17.06
N MET A 190 -19.18 -13.53 18.24
CA MET A 190 -17.75 -13.74 18.43
C MET A 190 -17.33 -15.20 18.22
N LYS A 191 -18.20 -16.15 18.54
CA LYS A 191 -17.92 -17.59 18.38
C LYS A 191 -17.81 -17.95 16.90
N GLU A 192 -18.81 -17.56 16.11
CA GLU A 192 -18.83 -17.82 14.67
C GLU A 192 -17.72 -17.05 13.96
N GLY A 193 -17.48 -15.79 14.32
CA GLY A 193 -16.38 -15.00 13.75
C GLY A 193 -14.99 -15.63 14.01
N ARG A 194 -14.75 -16.19 15.21
CA ARG A 194 -13.50 -16.92 15.50
C ARG A 194 -13.42 -18.24 14.73
N ALA A 195 -14.52 -18.96 14.57
CA ALA A 195 -14.56 -20.21 13.84
C ALA A 195 -14.28 -19.98 12.34
N GLU A 196 -14.93 -19.00 11.72
CA GLU A 196 -14.69 -18.58 10.34
C GLU A 196 -13.23 -18.15 10.16
N ALA A 197 -12.73 -17.23 11.00
CA ALA A 197 -11.36 -16.74 10.92
C ALA A 197 -10.32 -17.87 11.06
N SER A 198 -10.53 -18.79 12.00
CA SER A 198 -9.62 -19.93 12.20
C SER A 198 -9.58 -20.84 10.97
N ALA A 199 -10.75 -21.20 10.43
CA ALA A 199 -10.83 -22.06 9.26
C ALA A 199 -10.11 -21.47 8.05
N VAL A 200 -10.41 -20.20 7.71
CA VAL A 200 -9.85 -19.56 6.52
C VAL A 200 -8.36 -19.22 6.67
N MET A 201 -7.94 -18.72 7.85
CA MET A 201 -6.54 -18.35 8.07
C MET A 201 -5.64 -19.57 8.18
N PHE A 202 -6.07 -20.61 8.90
CA PHE A 202 -5.26 -21.81 9.05
C PHE A 202 -5.16 -22.56 7.73
N GLY A 203 -6.26 -22.73 6.99
CA GLY A 203 -6.21 -23.38 5.69
C GLY A 203 -5.29 -22.67 4.68
N ALA A 204 -5.31 -21.34 4.60
CA ALA A 204 -4.38 -20.60 3.73
C ALA A 204 -2.92 -20.74 4.18
N LEU A 205 -2.66 -20.72 5.49
CA LEU A 205 -1.31 -20.82 6.04
C LEU A 205 -0.73 -22.22 5.92
N ASP A 206 -1.54 -23.27 6.14
CA ASP A 206 -1.14 -24.66 5.98
C ASP A 206 -0.65 -24.91 4.55
N GLU A 207 -1.45 -24.51 3.56
CA GLU A 207 -1.09 -24.60 2.14
C GLU A 207 0.18 -23.80 1.81
N LEU A 208 0.32 -22.59 2.37
CA LEU A 208 1.52 -21.75 2.16
C LEU A 208 2.77 -22.41 2.73
N PHE A 209 2.71 -22.94 3.95
CA PHE A 209 3.85 -23.58 4.61
C PHE A 209 4.22 -24.90 3.93
N GLU A 210 3.23 -25.66 3.46
CA GLU A 210 3.44 -26.88 2.68
C GLU A 210 4.15 -26.57 1.35
N LYS A 211 3.64 -25.62 0.56
CA LYS A 211 4.23 -25.20 -0.72
C LYS A 211 5.66 -24.69 -0.58
N THR A 212 5.90 -23.84 0.42
CA THR A 212 7.18 -23.14 0.57
C THR A 212 8.22 -23.93 1.35
N ARG A 213 7.79 -25.00 2.05
CA ARG A 213 8.56 -25.80 3.02
C ARG A 213 9.24 -24.95 4.09
N VAL A 214 8.67 -23.80 4.42
CA VAL A 214 9.17 -22.91 5.47
C VAL A 214 8.51 -23.29 6.79
N ARG A 215 9.31 -23.48 7.83
CA ARG A 215 8.77 -23.77 9.16
C ARG A 215 8.15 -22.50 9.73
N PRO A 216 6.98 -22.57 10.39
CA PRO A 216 6.38 -21.39 11.02
C PRO A 216 7.31 -20.68 12.02
N LYS A 217 8.22 -21.41 12.68
CA LYS A 217 9.25 -20.85 13.57
C LYS A 217 10.31 -19.99 12.87
N ASP A 218 10.51 -20.14 11.57
CA ASP A 218 11.49 -19.37 10.80
C ASP A 218 10.92 -18.02 10.32
N ILE A 219 9.61 -17.79 10.49
CA ILE A 219 8.95 -16.52 10.20
C ILE A 219 9.26 -15.52 11.30
N GLY A 220 9.63 -14.30 10.89
CA GLY A 220 9.98 -13.24 11.83
C GLY A 220 9.11 -12.02 11.86
N VAL A 221 8.27 -11.84 10.85
CA VAL A 221 7.26 -10.79 10.83
C VAL A 221 5.94 -11.45 10.42
N LEU A 222 4.88 -11.21 11.19
CA LEU A 222 3.52 -11.61 10.87
C LEU A 222 2.66 -10.36 10.81
N VAL A 223 2.09 -10.07 9.64
CA VAL A 223 1.12 -9.00 9.47
C VAL A 223 -0.21 -9.62 9.10
N VAL A 224 -1.18 -9.52 10.00
CA VAL A 224 -2.55 -9.98 9.78
C VAL A 224 -3.42 -8.78 9.56
N ASN A 225 -4.28 -8.79 8.54
CA ASN A 225 -5.31 -7.79 8.37
C ASN A 225 -6.70 -8.41 8.31
N CYS A 226 -7.61 -7.78 9.05
CA CYS A 226 -9.05 -7.96 8.96
C CYS A 226 -9.73 -6.67 9.40
N SER A 227 -10.60 -6.12 8.56
CA SER A 227 -11.12 -4.78 8.78
C SER A 227 -12.13 -4.74 9.92
N ILE A 228 -13.08 -5.68 9.94
CA ILE A 228 -14.29 -5.57 10.76
C ILE A 228 -14.22 -6.42 12.02
N PHE A 229 -13.60 -7.60 11.95
CA PHE A 229 -13.51 -8.51 13.10
C PHE A 229 -12.14 -8.44 13.77
N ASN A 230 -12.05 -7.69 14.87
CA ASN A 230 -10.82 -7.48 15.63
C ASN A 230 -10.99 -7.92 17.10
N PRO A 231 -10.92 -9.23 17.39
CA PRO A 231 -11.11 -9.76 18.74
C PRO A 231 -9.91 -9.51 19.66
N THR A 232 -10.12 -9.66 20.97
CA THR A 232 -9.05 -9.85 21.96
C THR A 232 -9.10 -11.28 22.51
N PRO A 233 -8.02 -12.08 22.49
CA PRO A 233 -6.74 -11.86 21.80
C PRO A 233 -6.91 -11.68 20.28
N SER A 234 -5.93 -11.01 19.65
CA SER A 234 -5.94 -10.67 18.21
C SER A 234 -5.86 -11.91 17.31
N LEU A 235 -6.21 -11.74 16.04
CA LEU A 235 -6.09 -12.80 15.03
C LEU A 235 -4.63 -13.20 14.79
N SER A 236 -3.71 -12.23 14.85
CA SER A 236 -2.28 -12.51 14.81
C SER A 236 -1.80 -13.35 16.00
N ALA A 237 -2.30 -13.08 17.21
CA ALA A 237 -2.01 -13.89 18.39
C ALA A 237 -2.58 -15.31 18.27
N MET A 238 -3.76 -15.44 17.67
CA MET A 238 -4.39 -16.73 17.37
C MET A 238 -3.50 -17.59 16.45
N ILE A 239 -2.97 -17.01 15.37
CA ILE A 239 -2.03 -17.68 14.45
C ILE A 239 -0.73 -18.07 15.16
N ILE A 240 -0.12 -17.14 15.91
CA ILE A 240 1.13 -17.41 16.65
C ILE A 240 0.97 -18.56 17.62
N ASN A 241 -0.14 -18.59 18.37
CA ASN A 241 -0.44 -19.65 19.32
C ASN A 241 -0.72 -20.99 18.63
N HIS A 242 -1.40 -21.00 17.48
CA HIS A 242 -1.70 -22.22 16.74
C HIS A 242 -0.43 -22.89 16.20
N TYR A 243 0.40 -22.14 15.48
CA TYR A 243 1.61 -22.67 14.82
C TYR A 243 2.84 -22.74 15.72
N LYS A 244 2.72 -22.33 16.99
CA LYS A 244 3.84 -22.26 17.95
C LYS A 244 5.05 -21.52 17.34
N MET A 245 4.77 -20.34 16.80
CA MET A 245 5.79 -19.47 16.20
C MET A 245 6.80 -19.00 17.26
N ARG A 246 7.94 -18.45 16.81
CA ARG A 246 9.02 -18.01 17.69
C ARG A 246 8.60 -16.87 18.63
N GLY A 247 9.17 -16.82 19.84
CA GLY A 247 8.82 -15.83 20.87
C GLY A 247 9.23 -14.38 20.54
N ASN A 248 10.18 -14.18 19.63
CA ASN A 248 10.63 -12.85 19.17
C ASN A 248 10.05 -12.48 17.79
N ILE A 249 8.84 -12.96 17.47
CA ILE A 249 8.15 -12.58 16.24
C ILE A 249 7.61 -11.15 16.34
N LEU A 250 7.77 -10.37 15.29
CA LEU A 250 7.12 -9.06 15.17
C LEU A 250 5.69 -9.29 14.65
N SER A 251 4.70 -9.08 15.49
CA SER A 251 3.29 -9.37 15.20
C SER A 251 2.47 -8.09 15.09
N TYR A 252 1.78 -7.92 13.95
CA TYR A 252 0.92 -6.78 13.66
C TYR A 252 -0.47 -7.26 13.27
N ASN A 253 -1.51 -6.67 13.87
CA ASN A 253 -2.91 -6.92 13.52
C ASN A 253 -3.55 -5.61 13.06
N LEU A 254 -3.82 -5.49 11.77
CA LEU A 254 -4.36 -4.30 11.12
C LEU A 254 -5.88 -4.41 10.99
N GLY A 255 -6.60 -3.41 11.48
CA GLY A 255 -8.06 -3.31 11.38
C GLY A 255 -8.52 -1.96 10.84
N GLY A 256 -9.78 -1.88 10.40
CA GLY A 256 -10.40 -0.64 9.94
C GLY A 256 -9.86 -0.04 8.63
N MET A 257 -9.11 -0.80 7.82
CA MET A 257 -8.48 -0.30 6.59
C MET A 257 -9.23 -0.69 5.30
N GLY A 258 -10.26 -1.53 5.42
CA GLY A 258 -11.10 -1.99 4.32
C GLY A 258 -10.34 -2.80 3.28
N CYS A 259 -10.84 -2.81 2.04
CA CYS A 259 -10.29 -3.61 0.94
C CYS A 259 -8.85 -3.23 0.55
N SER A 260 -8.33 -2.08 1.01
CA SER A 260 -6.94 -1.66 0.77
C SER A 260 -5.91 -2.31 1.73
N ALA A 261 -6.40 -2.97 2.79
CA ALA A 261 -5.58 -3.48 3.89
C ALA A 261 -4.49 -4.47 3.44
N GLY A 262 -4.75 -5.28 2.41
CA GLY A 262 -3.76 -6.24 1.89
C GLY A 262 -2.49 -5.56 1.39
N ILE A 263 -2.63 -4.51 0.56
CA ILE A 263 -1.47 -3.76 0.05
C ILE A 263 -0.79 -2.98 1.18
N ILE A 264 -1.55 -2.41 2.12
CA ILE A 264 -0.99 -1.74 3.30
C ILE A 264 -0.19 -2.72 4.17
N ALA A 265 -0.66 -3.95 4.30
CA ALA A 265 0.03 -4.98 5.06
C ALA A 265 1.34 -5.40 4.37
N VAL A 266 1.37 -5.48 3.04
CA VAL A 266 2.61 -5.70 2.26
C VAL A 266 3.57 -4.53 2.43
N ASP A 267 3.09 -3.28 2.42
CA ASP A 267 3.89 -2.07 2.68
C ASP A 267 4.55 -2.10 4.07
N LEU A 268 3.78 -2.46 5.10
CA LEU A 268 4.30 -2.61 6.45
C LEU A 268 5.32 -3.76 6.55
N ALA A 269 5.01 -4.91 5.96
CA ALA A 269 5.92 -6.05 5.93
C ALA A 269 7.23 -5.69 5.21
N ARG A 270 7.16 -4.88 4.14
CA ARG A 270 8.33 -4.36 3.44
C ARG A 270 9.22 -3.56 4.38
N ASP A 271 8.64 -2.59 5.11
CA ASP A 271 9.41 -1.74 6.03
C ASP A 271 10.05 -2.54 7.17
N MET A 272 9.33 -3.53 7.69
CA MET A 272 9.87 -4.43 8.73
C MET A 272 10.97 -5.35 8.19
N LEU A 273 10.88 -5.79 6.93
CA LEU A 273 11.94 -6.55 6.27
C LEU A 273 13.15 -5.67 5.93
N GLN A 274 12.97 -4.38 5.65
CA GLN A 274 14.12 -3.47 5.46
C GLN A 274 14.89 -3.27 6.77
N SER A 275 14.19 -3.19 7.91
CA SER A 275 14.83 -3.06 9.22
C SER A 275 15.41 -4.37 9.76
N SER A 276 14.87 -5.53 9.36
CA SER A 276 15.26 -6.86 9.84
C SER A 276 15.98 -7.69 8.77
N PRO A 277 17.33 -7.73 8.76
CA PRO A 277 18.09 -8.43 7.73
C PRO A 277 17.88 -9.96 7.75
N ASN A 278 17.86 -10.60 6.57
CA ASN A 278 17.79 -12.05 6.38
C ASN A 278 16.57 -12.73 7.04
N ASN A 279 15.42 -12.07 6.99
CA ASN A 279 14.19 -12.49 7.65
C ASN A 279 13.08 -12.81 6.63
N CYS A 280 12.06 -13.52 7.09
CA CYS A 280 10.84 -13.79 6.32
C CYS A 280 9.64 -13.13 7.00
N ALA A 281 8.71 -12.64 6.19
CA ALA A 281 7.45 -12.07 6.64
C ALA A 281 6.29 -12.85 6.02
N VAL A 282 5.23 -13.06 6.80
CA VAL A 282 3.96 -13.58 6.29
C VAL A 282 2.90 -12.51 6.43
N VAL A 283 2.21 -12.23 5.33
CA VAL A 283 1.07 -11.32 5.29
C VAL A 283 -0.19 -12.16 5.11
N VAL A 284 -1.13 -12.06 6.06
CA VAL A 284 -2.42 -12.77 6.02
C VAL A 284 -3.52 -11.74 5.88
N SER A 285 -4.35 -11.85 4.85
CA SER A 285 -5.47 -10.96 4.58
C SER A 285 -6.76 -11.75 4.50
N THR A 286 -7.76 -11.37 5.29
CA THR A 286 -9.09 -12.00 5.28
C THR A 286 -10.14 -11.04 5.84
N GLU A 287 -11.41 -11.32 5.56
CA GLU A 287 -12.54 -10.59 6.10
C GLU A 287 -13.60 -11.59 6.56
N MET A 288 -14.26 -11.30 7.67
CA MET A 288 -15.23 -12.22 8.28
C MET A 288 -16.62 -11.83 7.80
N ALA A 289 -17.05 -12.48 6.71
CA ALA A 289 -18.29 -12.16 6.03
C ALA A 289 -19.50 -12.41 6.95
N GLY A 290 -19.43 -13.42 7.82
CA GLY A 290 -20.52 -13.78 8.72
C GLY A 290 -20.67 -12.77 9.85
N TYR A 291 -19.56 -12.25 10.36
CA TYR A 291 -19.56 -11.25 11.44
C TYR A 291 -20.06 -9.88 10.99
N ASN A 292 -19.96 -9.57 9.70
CA ASN A 292 -20.48 -8.33 9.11
C ASN A 292 -21.91 -8.45 8.56
N TRP A 293 -22.60 -9.58 8.80
CA TRP A 293 -23.92 -9.79 8.21
C TRP A 293 -24.97 -8.83 8.76
N TYR A 294 -25.46 -7.93 7.90
CA TYR A 294 -26.48 -6.95 8.26
C TYR A 294 -27.89 -7.55 8.11
N GLN A 295 -28.72 -7.41 9.14
CA GLN A 295 -30.07 -8.01 9.20
C GLN A 295 -31.19 -6.96 9.14
N GLY A 296 -30.85 -5.68 9.04
CA GLY A 296 -31.84 -4.59 8.97
C GLY A 296 -32.32 -4.32 7.54
N ARG A 297 -32.97 -3.16 7.36
CA ARG A 297 -33.68 -2.79 6.11
C ARG A 297 -33.03 -1.66 5.33
N ASP A 298 -31.95 -1.07 5.84
CA ASP A 298 -31.27 0.01 5.13
C ASP A 298 -30.56 -0.54 3.88
N ARG A 299 -31.01 -0.08 2.70
CA ARG A 299 -30.46 -0.48 1.40
C ARG A 299 -28.97 -0.21 1.28
N SER A 300 -28.46 0.87 1.87
CA SER A 300 -27.04 1.24 1.83
C SER A 300 -26.15 0.27 2.62
N MET A 301 -26.72 -0.43 3.61
CA MET A 301 -26.05 -1.44 4.43
C MET A 301 -26.30 -2.88 3.94
N LEU A 302 -27.31 -3.10 3.09
CA LEU A 302 -27.57 -4.39 2.43
C LEU A 302 -26.60 -4.68 1.26
N ILE A 303 -26.01 -3.64 0.66
CA ILE A 303 -25.06 -3.78 -0.45
C ILE A 303 -23.89 -4.71 -0.08
N PRO A 304 -23.16 -4.50 1.04
CA PRO A 304 -22.08 -5.40 1.47
C PRO A 304 -22.46 -6.88 1.57
N ASN A 305 -23.66 -7.23 2.04
CA ASN A 305 -24.11 -8.63 2.11
C ASN A 305 -24.09 -9.31 0.73
N CYS A 306 -24.38 -8.56 -0.33
CA CYS A 306 -24.38 -9.08 -1.70
C CYS A 306 -22.97 -9.32 -2.23
N PHE A 307 -21.98 -8.57 -1.75
CA PHE A 307 -20.61 -8.54 -2.29
C PHE A 307 -19.59 -9.34 -1.49
N PHE A 308 -19.75 -9.45 -0.17
CA PHE A 308 -18.79 -10.15 0.67
C PHE A 308 -18.94 -11.66 0.57
N ARG A 309 -17.79 -12.31 0.40
CA ARG A 309 -17.64 -13.76 0.30
C ARG A 309 -16.50 -14.20 1.19
N MET A 310 -16.51 -15.48 1.54
CA MET A 310 -15.42 -16.05 2.31
C MET A 310 -14.14 -16.09 1.48
N GLY A 311 -13.02 -15.80 2.13
CA GLY A 311 -11.70 -15.98 1.55
C GLY A 311 -10.60 -15.57 2.51
N CYS A 312 -9.42 -16.14 2.29
CA CYS A 312 -8.19 -15.71 2.94
C CYS A 312 -7.05 -15.81 1.94
N SER A 313 -6.11 -14.87 1.99
CA SER A 313 -4.84 -14.94 1.28
C SER A 313 -3.69 -14.88 2.28
N ALA A 314 -2.69 -15.73 2.06
CA ALA A 314 -1.45 -15.73 2.81
C ALA A 314 -0.28 -15.57 1.84
N VAL A 315 0.58 -14.58 2.06
CA VAL A 315 1.71 -14.24 1.19
C VAL A 315 3.01 -14.34 1.98
N LEU A 316 3.98 -15.08 1.46
CA LEU A 316 5.32 -15.19 2.02
C LEU A 316 6.26 -14.21 1.33
N LEU A 317 6.80 -13.27 2.09
CA LEU A 317 7.82 -12.31 1.67
C LEU A 317 9.18 -12.66 2.30
N SER A 318 10.27 -12.43 1.56
CA SER A 318 11.64 -12.62 2.04
C SER A 318 12.56 -11.51 1.57
N ASN A 319 13.53 -11.13 2.41
CA ASN A 319 14.64 -10.25 2.01
C ASN A 319 15.98 -11.01 1.89
N ARG A 320 15.94 -12.35 1.91
CA ARG A 320 17.13 -13.20 1.84
C ARG A 320 17.57 -13.35 0.40
N ARG A 321 18.85 -13.07 0.12
CA ARG A 321 19.43 -13.21 -1.23
C ARG A 321 19.25 -14.61 -1.83
N ARG A 322 19.32 -15.66 -0.98
CA ARG A 322 19.12 -17.05 -1.41
C ARG A 322 17.71 -17.36 -1.93
N ASP A 323 16.72 -16.58 -1.53
CA ASP A 323 15.33 -16.79 -1.96
C ASP A 323 15.07 -16.19 -3.35
N TYR A 324 16.03 -15.46 -3.93
CA TYR A 324 15.90 -14.83 -5.24
C TYR A 324 15.48 -15.81 -6.35
N HIS A 325 16.16 -16.97 -6.44
CA HIS A 325 15.90 -17.96 -7.50
C HIS A 325 14.56 -18.68 -7.39
N ARG A 326 13.95 -18.69 -6.19
CA ARG A 326 12.65 -19.35 -5.96
C ARG A 326 11.50 -18.37 -5.84
N ALA A 327 11.76 -17.07 -5.93
CA ALA A 327 10.74 -16.05 -5.81
C ALA A 327 9.90 -15.95 -7.07
N LYS A 328 8.57 -15.85 -6.90
CA LYS A 328 7.65 -15.59 -8.01
C LYS A 328 7.72 -14.14 -8.49
N TYR A 329 7.87 -13.21 -7.54
CA TYR A 329 7.91 -11.77 -7.84
C TYR A 329 8.93 -11.04 -6.98
N ARG A 330 9.38 -9.89 -7.47
CA ARG A 330 10.16 -8.92 -6.71
C ARG A 330 9.34 -7.64 -6.55
N LEU A 331 9.30 -7.10 -5.34
CA LEU A 331 8.60 -5.86 -5.04
C LEU A 331 9.49 -4.67 -5.41
N GLU A 332 9.14 -3.98 -6.51
CA GLU A 332 9.86 -2.77 -6.95
C GLU A 332 9.30 -1.50 -6.30
N HIS A 333 7.99 -1.26 -6.48
CA HIS A 333 7.35 -0.03 -6.03
C HIS A 333 6.00 -0.31 -5.39
N ILE A 334 5.67 0.50 -4.38
CA ILE A 334 4.36 0.53 -3.74
C ILE A 334 4.03 1.97 -3.38
N VAL A 335 2.84 2.41 -3.78
CA VAL A 335 2.40 3.80 -3.66
C VAL A 335 1.07 3.82 -2.94
N ARG A 336 0.99 4.66 -1.90
CA ARG A 336 -0.22 4.82 -1.10
C ARG A 336 -0.79 6.23 -1.27
N THR A 337 -2.08 6.29 -1.57
CA THR A 337 -2.84 7.53 -1.59
C THR A 337 -3.84 7.49 -0.44
N HIS A 338 -3.76 8.45 0.47
CA HIS A 338 -4.67 8.53 1.61
C HIS A 338 -5.53 9.78 1.53
N LYS A 339 -6.85 9.61 1.48
CA LYS A 339 -7.84 10.70 1.41
C LYS A 339 -8.67 10.87 2.68
N GLY A 340 -8.36 10.17 3.77
CA GLY A 340 -9.16 10.25 5.00
C GLY A 340 -9.23 11.60 5.71
N ALA A 341 -8.49 12.63 5.25
CA ALA A 341 -8.65 14.00 5.74
C ALA A 341 -9.80 14.77 5.05
N ASP A 342 -10.33 14.24 3.94
CA ASP A 342 -11.51 14.76 3.26
C ASP A 342 -12.78 14.11 3.85
N ASP A 343 -13.75 14.92 4.27
CA ASP A 343 -14.95 14.45 4.97
C ASP A 343 -15.81 13.52 4.12
N ARG A 344 -15.93 13.79 2.80
CA ARG A 344 -16.65 12.90 1.87
C ARG A 344 -15.97 11.54 1.82
N SER A 345 -14.64 11.53 1.68
CA SER A 345 -13.83 10.31 1.67
C SER A 345 -13.91 9.55 2.99
N PHE A 346 -13.85 10.23 4.13
CA PHE A 346 -13.95 9.63 5.45
C PHE A 346 -15.31 8.96 5.70
N ARG A 347 -16.40 9.58 5.26
CA ARG A 347 -17.77 9.05 5.43
C ARG A 347 -18.23 8.13 4.30
N SER A 348 -17.36 7.81 3.34
CA SER A 348 -17.72 7.03 2.14
C SER A 348 -18.11 5.59 2.45
N ILE A 349 -17.42 4.96 3.39
CA ILE A 349 -17.73 3.65 3.95
C ILE A 349 -17.61 3.78 5.46
N TYR A 350 -18.70 3.60 6.17
CA TYR A 350 -18.74 3.83 7.61
C TYR A 350 -19.53 2.73 8.32
N GLN A 351 -19.00 2.20 9.41
CA GLN A 351 -19.72 1.23 10.23
C GLN A 351 -20.55 1.96 11.28
N GLU A 352 -21.85 1.70 11.30
CA GLU A 352 -22.79 2.33 12.23
C GLU A 352 -23.95 1.39 12.54
N GLU A 353 -24.78 1.80 13.49
CA GLU A 353 -26.02 1.13 13.83
C GLU A 353 -27.18 1.80 13.09
N ASP A 354 -28.11 0.99 12.57
CA ASP A 354 -29.38 1.52 12.08
C ASP A 354 -30.32 1.92 13.23
N GLU A 355 -31.52 2.41 12.87
CA GLU A 355 -32.55 2.81 13.86
C GLU A 355 -32.99 1.66 14.79
N GLN A 356 -32.84 0.41 14.33
CA GLN A 356 -33.17 -0.80 15.07
C GLN A 356 -31.97 -1.38 15.83
N ARG A 357 -30.84 -0.65 15.86
CA ARG A 357 -29.58 -1.05 16.51
C ARG A 357 -28.88 -2.24 15.85
N PHE A 358 -29.22 -2.57 14.61
CA PHE A 358 -28.43 -3.52 13.82
C PHE A 358 -27.19 -2.82 13.29
N LYS A 359 -26.03 -3.36 13.67
CA LYS A 359 -24.73 -2.91 13.14
C LYS A 359 -24.62 -3.29 11.66
N GLY A 360 -24.28 -2.32 10.82
CA GLY A 360 -24.08 -2.51 9.39
C GLY A 360 -22.94 -1.64 8.85
N LEU A 361 -22.51 -1.93 7.63
CA LEU A 361 -21.52 -1.14 6.91
C LEU A 361 -22.24 -0.27 5.88
N ARG A 362 -22.42 1.01 6.17
CA ARG A 362 -23.07 1.95 5.26
C ARG A 362 -22.13 2.32 4.12
N VAL A 363 -22.62 2.17 2.89
CA VAL A 363 -21.92 2.57 1.66
C VAL A 363 -22.55 3.86 1.11
N SER A 364 -21.75 4.91 0.97
CA SER A 364 -22.18 6.18 0.37
C SER A 364 -22.34 6.06 -1.14
N LYS A 365 -23.30 6.82 -1.70
CA LYS A 365 -23.52 6.92 -3.15
C LYS A 365 -22.34 7.56 -3.88
N ASP A 366 -21.58 8.40 -3.19
CA ASP A 366 -20.43 9.11 -3.73
C ASP A 366 -19.17 8.24 -3.84
N LEU A 367 -19.21 6.99 -3.35
CA LEU A 367 -18.03 6.11 -3.26
C LEU A 367 -17.31 5.96 -4.61
N MET A 368 -18.06 5.89 -5.71
CA MET A 368 -17.49 5.71 -7.06
C MET A 368 -16.73 6.96 -7.53
N GLU A 369 -17.27 8.15 -7.28
CA GLU A 369 -16.62 9.42 -7.62
C GLU A 369 -15.32 9.59 -6.80
N ILE A 370 -15.42 9.39 -5.48
CA ILE A 370 -14.30 9.50 -4.54
C ILE A 370 -13.20 8.49 -4.90
N GLY A 371 -13.57 7.25 -5.19
CA GLY A 371 -12.68 6.18 -5.60
C GLY A 371 -11.97 6.49 -6.93
N GLY A 372 -12.71 7.03 -7.91
CA GLY A 372 -12.16 7.48 -9.19
C GLY A 372 -11.09 8.56 -9.03
N ASP A 373 -11.35 9.57 -8.21
CA ASP A 373 -10.37 10.63 -7.94
C ASP A 373 -9.16 10.14 -7.14
N ALA A 374 -9.37 9.21 -6.21
CA ALA A 374 -8.30 8.58 -5.44
C ALA A 374 -7.39 7.76 -6.35
N LEU A 375 -7.97 6.98 -7.26
CA LEU A 375 -7.22 6.25 -8.26
C LEU A 375 -6.42 7.20 -9.14
N LYS A 376 -7.08 8.23 -9.70
CA LYS A 376 -6.43 9.17 -10.61
C LYS A 376 -5.17 9.74 -9.96
N THR A 377 -5.27 10.10 -8.68
CA THR A 377 -4.13 10.56 -7.88
C THR A 377 -3.05 9.48 -7.72
N ASN A 378 -3.45 8.23 -7.45
CA ASN A 378 -2.51 7.12 -7.29
C ASN A 378 -1.74 6.77 -8.58
N ILE A 379 -2.44 6.62 -9.72
CA ILE A 379 -1.80 6.37 -11.03
C ILE A 379 -0.85 7.51 -11.40
N THR A 380 -1.29 8.75 -11.17
CA THR A 380 -0.47 9.94 -11.44
C THR A 380 0.81 9.95 -10.60
N THR A 381 0.74 9.45 -9.36
CA THR A 381 1.92 9.33 -8.48
C THR A 381 2.81 8.14 -8.89
N LEU A 382 2.23 7.05 -9.39
CA LEU A 382 2.95 5.86 -9.84
C LEU A 382 3.69 6.09 -11.16
N GLY A 383 3.14 6.90 -12.08
CA GLY A 383 3.66 7.10 -13.43
C GLY A 383 5.18 7.39 -13.50
N PRO A 384 5.71 8.38 -12.77
CA PRO A 384 7.15 8.67 -12.78
C PRO A 384 8.04 7.57 -12.19
N LEU A 385 7.49 6.61 -11.44
CA LEU A 385 8.26 5.51 -10.86
C LEU A 385 8.39 4.33 -11.82
N VAL A 386 7.47 4.21 -12.79
CA VAL A 386 7.32 2.99 -13.60
C VAL A 386 7.53 3.24 -15.09
N LEU A 387 7.35 4.47 -15.57
CA LEU A 387 7.48 4.80 -16.98
C LEU A 387 8.94 4.92 -17.41
N PRO A 388 9.30 4.48 -18.63
CA PRO A 388 10.63 4.71 -19.21
C PRO A 388 10.99 6.19 -19.24
N PHE A 389 12.29 6.50 -19.12
CA PHE A 389 12.77 7.89 -19.08
C PHE A 389 12.36 8.72 -20.33
N SER A 390 12.26 8.09 -21.50
CA SER A 390 11.77 8.71 -22.74
C SER A 390 10.33 9.22 -22.63
N GLU A 391 9.44 8.42 -22.04
CA GLU A 391 8.03 8.77 -21.82
C GLU A 391 7.89 9.88 -20.76
N GLN A 392 8.73 9.83 -19.72
CA GLN A 392 8.78 10.87 -18.70
C GLN A 392 9.22 12.21 -19.30
N LEU A 393 10.23 12.21 -20.17
CA LEU A 393 10.69 13.41 -20.89
C LEU A 393 9.62 13.95 -21.83
N LEU A 394 8.93 13.09 -22.58
CA LEU A 394 7.82 13.50 -23.46
C LEU A 394 6.67 14.13 -22.67
N PHE A 395 6.24 13.49 -21.58
CA PHE A 395 5.21 14.03 -20.70
C PHE A 395 5.62 15.38 -20.08
N PHE A 396 6.85 15.46 -19.57
CA PHE A 396 7.39 16.68 -18.98
C PHE A 396 7.55 17.81 -20.00
N ALA A 397 8.09 17.52 -21.18
CA ALA A 397 8.21 18.48 -22.28
C ALA A 397 6.84 19.02 -22.71
N THR A 398 5.81 18.18 -22.74
CA THR A 398 4.44 18.58 -23.08
C THR A 398 3.82 19.47 -21.98
N LEU A 399 4.08 19.17 -20.70
CA LEU A 399 3.66 20.02 -19.58
C LEU A 399 4.35 21.38 -19.59
N VAL A 400 5.68 21.40 -19.82
CA VAL A 400 6.48 22.63 -19.92
C VAL A 400 6.01 23.46 -21.11
N TRP A 401 5.80 22.84 -22.27
CA TRP A 401 5.28 23.52 -23.45
C TRP A 401 3.91 24.16 -23.18
N ARG A 402 3.01 23.45 -22.50
CA ARG A 402 1.71 24.01 -22.14
C ARG A 402 1.81 25.13 -21.09
N HIS A 403 2.74 25.03 -20.15
CA HIS A 403 2.91 26.07 -19.14
C HIS A 403 3.54 27.35 -19.71
N LEU A 404 4.48 27.21 -20.66
CA LEU A 404 5.17 28.31 -21.31
C LEU A 404 4.38 28.93 -22.48
N PHE A 405 3.64 28.12 -23.26
CA PHE A 405 2.93 28.58 -24.46
C PHE A 405 1.39 28.57 -24.34
N GLY A 406 0.83 28.00 -23.26
CA GLY A 406 -0.63 27.94 -23.04
C GLY A 406 -1.19 29.03 -22.13
N GLY A 407 -0.35 29.95 -21.62
CA GLY A 407 -0.74 31.05 -20.72
C GLY A 407 -1.18 32.35 -21.41
N ASN A 408 -1.05 32.48 -22.73
CA ASN A 408 -1.35 33.71 -23.47
C ASN A 408 -2.73 33.70 -24.15
N ALA A 409 -3.78 33.39 -23.40
CA ALA A 409 -5.14 33.76 -23.78
C ALA A 409 -5.59 34.92 -22.88
N GLY A 410 -5.36 36.15 -23.33
CA GLY A 410 -5.90 37.34 -22.69
C GLY A 410 -7.44 37.36 -22.74
N PRO A 411 -8.11 38.13 -21.86
CA PRO A 411 -9.56 38.22 -21.85
C PRO A 411 -10.01 39.03 -23.07
N GLY A 412 -10.65 38.36 -24.03
CA GLY A 412 -11.34 39.03 -25.13
C GLY A 412 -10.71 38.84 -26.50
N LEU A 413 -10.62 37.60 -26.98
CA LEU A 413 -10.86 37.26 -28.38
C LEU A 413 -11.18 35.76 -28.45
N GLN A 414 -12.33 35.40 -29.01
CA GLN A 414 -12.71 34.00 -29.21
C GLN A 414 -11.70 33.32 -30.16
N PRO A 415 -11.09 32.17 -29.80
CA PRO A 415 -10.42 31.35 -30.76
C PRO A 415 -11.44 30.36 -31.34
N SER A 416 -11.90 30.66 -32.55
CA SER A 416 -12.45 29.66 -33.46
C SER A 416 -11.37 28.61 -33.79
N SER A 417 -11.77 27.34 -33.70
CA SER A 417 -11.15 26.17 -34.33
C SER A 417 -9.62 26.03 -34.22
N SER A 418 -9.13 25.62 -33.05
CA SER A 418 -7.93 24.79 -32.97
C SER A 418 -8.25 23.57 -32.10
N PRO A 419 -7.83 22.35 -32.49
CA PRO A 419 -8.16 21.16 -31.72
C PRO A 419 -7.46 21.29 -30.38
N SER A 420 -8.25 21.39 -29.30
CA SER A 420 -7.78 21.21 -27.93
C SER A 420 -6.89 19.97 -27.92
N LYS A 421 -5.56 20.16 -27.91
CA LYS A 421 -4.60 19.06 -27.84
C LYS A 421 -4.87 18.38 -26.51
N LYS A 422 -5.57 17.24 -26.59
CA LYS A 422 -5.86 16.38 -25.44
C LYS A 422 -4.55 16.20 -24.66
N PRO A 423 -4.58 16.31 -23.32
CA PRO A 423 -3.38 16.11 -22.52
C PRO A 423 -2.74 14.78 -22.92
N TYR A 424 -1.44 14.78 -23.19
CA TYR A 424 -0.71 13.56 -23.53
C TYR A 424 -0.87 12.58 -22.38
N ILE A 425 -1.49 11.44 -22.69
CA ILE A 425 -1.67 10.33 -21.75
C ILE A 425 -0.47 9.41 -22.00
N PRO A 426 0.46 9.25 -21.04
CA PRO A 426 1.61 8.38 -21.20
C PRO A 426 1.18 6.96 -21.54
N ASP A 427 1.95 6.28 -22.41
CA ASP A 427 1.62 4.89 -22.74
C ASP A 427 2.09 3.94 -21.64
N TYR A 428 1.19 3.67 -20.71
CA TYR A 428 1.43 2.73 -19.63
C TYR A 428 1.60 1.28 -20.10
N LYS A 429 1.23 0.92 -21.33
CA LYS A 429 1.48 -0.44 -21.85
C LYS A 429 2.97 -0.77 -21.98
N LEU A 430 3.82 0.26 -22.10
CA LEU A 430 5.27 0.09 -22.12
C LEU A 430 5.85 -0.31 -20.75
N ALA A 431 5.13 0.00 -19.67
CA ALA A 431 5.57 -0.31 -18.30
C ALA A 431 4.90 -1.57 -17.73
N PHE A 432 3.72 -1.96 -18.24
CA PHE A 432 2.90 -3.01 -17.63
C PHE A 432 2.45 -4.06 -18.66
N GLU A 433 2.81 -5.32 -18.42
CA GLU A 433 2.31 -6.46 -19.21
C GLU A 433 0.94 -6.93 -18.72
N HIS A 434 0.73 -6.93 -17.40
CA HIS A 434 -0.49 -7.41 -16.78
C HIS A 434 -1.09 -6.37 -15.84
N PHE A 435 -2.40 -6.18 -15.95
CA PHE A 435 -3.17 -5.33 -15.06
C PHE A 435 -4.18 -6.15 -14.26
N CYS A 436 -3.97 -6.32 -12.95
CA CYS A 436 -4.91 -6.95 -12.02
C CYS A 436 -5.73 -5.91 -11.26
N VAL A 437 -6.82 -5.45 -11.83
CA VAL A 437 -7.73 -4.51 -11.16
C VAL A 437 -8.51 -5.19 -10.05
N HIS A 438 -8.29 -4.83 -8.79
CA HIS A 438 -9.28 -5.14 -7.75
C HIS A 438 -10.32 -4.01 -7.71
N ALA A 439 -11.35 -4.11 -8.54
CA ALA A 439 -12.50 -3.21 -8.51
C ALA A 439 -13.75 -4.05 -8.24
N GLN A 440 -14.37 -3.87 -7.07
CA GLN A 440 -15.68 -4.48 -6.87
C GLN A 440 -16.75 -3.85 -7.74
N GLN A 441 -16.61 -2.64 -8.29
CA GLN A 441 -17.40 -2.18 -9.44
C GLN A 441 -16.61 -1.18 -10.30
N HIS A 442 -16.52 -1.49 -11.60
CA HIS A 442 -16.04 -0.70 -12.75
C HIS A 442 -14.72 0.08 -12.66
N MET A 443 -13.71 -0.50 -13.35
CA MET A 443 -12.38 0.03 -13.67
C MET A 443 -11.47 0.26 -12.45
N VAL A 444 -10.15 0.03 -12.61
CA VAL A 444 -9.00 0.55 -11.80
C VAL A 444 -7.77 -0.39 -11.75
N ARG A 445 -6.77 -0.11 -12.61
CA ARG A 445 -5.48 -0.81 -12.89
C ARG A 445 -4.53 -1.05 -11.69
N VAL A 446 -4.22 -2.30 -11.32
CA VAL A 446 -2.98 -2.68 -10.58
C VAL A 446 -2.02 -3.33 -11.57
N GLY A 447 -0.79 -2.87 -11.70
CA GLY A 447 0.18 -3.49 -12.60
C GLY A 447 0.98 -4.60 -11.91
N ILE A 448 1.10 -5.77 -12.54
CA ILE A 448 2.10 -6.79 -12.20
C ILE A 448 3.28 -6.58 -13.18
N PHE A 449 4.49 -6.41 -12.63
CA PHE A 449 5.73 -6.22 -13.39
C PHE A 449 6.48 -7.54 -13.55
N ARG A 450 7.16 -7.71 -14.68
CA ARG A 450 8.04 -8.85 -14.95
C ARG A 450 9.49 -8.55 -14.57
N SER A 451 10.17 -9.66 -14.27
CA SER A 451 11.55 -9.93 -13.85
C SER A 451 12.66 -9.21 -14.60
#